data_AF-A0A453CK73-F1
#
_entry.id   AF-A0A453CK73-F1
#
_cell.length_a   1.000
_cell.length_b   1.000
_cell.length_c   1.000
_cell.angle_alpha   90.00
_cell.angle_beta   90.00
_cell.angle_gamma   90.00
#
_symmetry.space_group_name_H-M   'P 1'
#
loop_
_entity.id
_entity.type
_entity.pdbx_description
1 polymer ?
#
loop_
_entity_poly.entity_id
_entity_poly.type
_entity_poly.pdbx_seq_one_letter_code
_entity_poly.pdbx_strand_id
1 'polypeptide(L)'
;MQPRNISIKVAREEDMSSQIGNDGFYFDLVDFDRVKAFQIADNMTMSRLKMEIAVEFSIPVQCQRLWLFCKRQNGTWRPVKPFSTEENNLSMTSLGRLLSRTFLFLNPDGVKLFLEVLNDSSPKNLSNNDGLVFLKLYDPEQTQIRYIGMVFVKASSRPSDILPKLRSLAGFCADEEMELYEEIKFEPSAMCDAIDANITFSESQIGQGDIICYQKSSKSLSHHAYPSVQIFFNRIHDLKAVVPGEQMKILALEEEVARLKRQSDLQTEKANIECQRFKCERDNAVRQLNELQDQNPQIFLEFPITNLLQATQNFSDLCKVGDTEYGCVYKGIIHDTTVAIKLSRSDTLFQQEVAYACINVSLS
;
A
#
# COMPACT_ATOMS: atom_id res chain seq x y z
N MET A 1 -58.57 17.12 -10.99
CA MET A 1 -57.63 15.98 -10.92
C MET A 1 -57.01 16.00 -9.54
N GLN A 2 -56.90 14.85 -8.86
CA GLN A 2 -56.12 14.79 -7.63
C GLN A 2 -54.64 15.00 -7.94
N PRO A 3 -53.88 15.73 -7.09
CA PRO A 3 -52.45 15.92 -7.28
C PRO A 3 -51.75 14.56 -7.30
N ARG A 4 -50.88 14.34 -8.28
CA ARG A 4 -50.03 13.14 -8.28
C ARG A 4 -48.92 13.35 -7.25
N ASN A 5 -48.51 12.29 -6.57
CA ASN A 5 -47.34 12.34 -5.71
C ASN A 5 -46.09 12.08 -6.54
N ILE A 6 -45.04 12.86 -6.27
CA ILE A 6 -43.70 12.71 -6.83
C ILE A 6 -42.80 12.22 -5.69
N SER A 7 -42.06 11.15 -5.96
CA SER A 7 -41.00 10.73 -5.03
C SER A 7 -39.80 11.65 -5.21
N ILE A 8 -39.23 12.10 -4.10
CA ILE A 8 -37.99 12.87 -4.09
C ILE A 8 -36.99 12.22 -3.12
N LYS A 9 -35.71 12.24 -3.47
CA LYS A 9 -34.61 11.81 -2.60
C LYS A 9 -33.60 12.95 -2.52
N VAL A 10 -33.21 13.32 -1.30
CA VAL A 10 -32.31 14.45 -1.05
C VAL A 10 -31.06 13.89 -0.37
N ALA A 11 -29.97 13.79 -1.13
CA ALA A 11 -28.67 13.37 -0.60
C ALA A 11 -27.98 14.54 0.10
N ARG A 12 -27.26 14.23 1.18
CA ARG A 12 -26.43 15.16 1.95
C ARG A 12 -25.01 14.60 2.11
N GLU A 13 -24.09 15.41 2.62
CA GLU A 13 -22.73 14.96 2.92
C GLU A 13 -22.72 13.82 3.96
N GLU A 14 -23.70 13.76 4.87
CA GLU A 14 -23.81 12.65 5.82
C GLU A 14 -24.14 11.32 5.14
N ASP A 15 -24.93 11.36 4.06
CA ASP A 15 -25.23 10.17 3.26
C ASP A 15 -23.97 9.70 2.51
N MET A 16 -23.20 10.63 1.93
CA MET A 16 -21.91 10.34 1.30
C MET A 16 -20.90 9.77 2.31
N SER A 17 -20.79 10.39 3.49
CA SER A 17 -19.88 9.98 4.57
C SER A 17 -20.21 8.61 5.14
N SER A 18 -21.49 8.28 5.26
CA SER A 18 -21.93 6.99 5.80
C SER A 18 -21.82 5.85 4.78
N GLN A 19 -21.97 6.14 3.49
CA GLN A 19 -21.97 5.10 2.45
C GLN A 19 -20.58 4.83 1.88
N ILE A 20 -19.79 5.86 1.57
CA ILE A 20 -18.48 5.67 0.92
C ILE A 20 -17.52 4.92 1.85
N GLY A 21 -17.03 3.77 1.38
CA GLY A 21 -16.17 2.88 2.14
C GLY A 21 -16.90 1.78 2.91
N ASN A 22 -18.24 1.84 2.96
CA ASN A 22 -19.07 0.94 3.77
C ASN A 22 -20.00 0.10 2.90
N ASP A 23 -20.33 -1.10 3.36
CA ASP A 23 -21.37 -1.97 2.77
C ASP A 23 -21.24 -2.14 1.24
N GLY A 24 -19.99 -2.28 0.76
CA GLY A 24 -19.65 -2.50 -0.65
C GLY A 24 -19.73 -1.27 -1.55
N PHE A 25 -19.92 -0.06 -1.01
CA PHE A 25 -20.04 1.18 -1.79
C PHE A 25 -18.76 2.01 -1.75
N TYR A 26 -17.97 1.99 -2.83
CA TYR A 26 -16.67 2.66 -2.90
C TYR A 26 -16.61 3.74 -3.99
N PHE A 27 -17.32 3.49 -5.08
CA PHE A 27 -17.35 4.33 -6.27
C PHE A 27 -18.64 5.15 -6.32
N ASP A 28 -18.56 6.35 -6.88
CA ASP A 28 -19.60 7.38 -6.95
C ASP A 28 -19.88 8.07 -5.60
N LEU A 29 -20.78 9.05 -5.60
CA LEU A 29 -21.06 9.86 -4.40
C LEU A 29 -22.06 9.22 -3.45
N VAL A 30 -23.11 8.62 -3.97
CA VAL A 30 -24.21 8.09 -3.14
C VAL A 30 -25.01 7.02 -3.90
N ASP A 31 -25.34 5.95 -3.20
CA ASP A 31 -26.36 5.00 -3.62
C ASP A 31 -27.73 5.55 -3.23
N PHE A 32 -28.46 6.04 -4.22
CA PHE A 32 -29.80 6.60 -3.99
C PHE A 32 -30.80 5.57 -3.49
N ASP A 33 -30.59 4.26 -3.65
CA ASP A 33 -31.49 3.26 -3.09
C ASP A 33 -31.42 3.23 -1.56
N ARG A 34 -30.31 3.70 -0.98
CA ARG A 34 -30.09 3.86 0.46
C ARG A 34 -30.47 5.25 0.99
N VAL A 35 -30.87 6.18 0.12
CA VAL A 35 -31.32 7.53 0.51
C VAL A 35 -32.82 7.55 0.77
N LYS A 36 -33.22 8.16 1.89
CA LYS A 36 -34.63 8.31 2.28
C LYS A 36 -35.42 9.04 1.18
N ALA A 37 -36.55 8.44 0.80
CA ALA A 37 -37.49 9.02 -0.12
C ALA A 37 -38.61 9.78 0.60
N PHE A 38 -38.97 10.95 0.08
CA PHE A 38 -40.14 11.72 0.49
C PHE A 38 -41.19 11.65 -0.61
N GLN A 39 -42.46 11.61 -0.21
CA GLN A 39 -43.57 11.74 -1.14
C GLN A 39 -44.11 13.16 -1.04
N ILE A 40 -44.07 13.91 -2.13
CA ILE A 40 -44.55 15.28 -2.19
C ILE A 40 -45.64 15.43 -3.26
N ALA A 41 -46.60 16.31 -3.02
CA ALA A 41 -47.60 16.64 -4.03
C ALA A 41 -46.94 17.32 -5.24
N ASP A 42 -47.34 16.97 -6.45
CA ASP A 42 -46.81 17.53 -7.70
C ASP A 42 -46.96 19.06 -7.79
N ASN A 43 -47.98 19.63 -7.18
CA ASN A 43 -48.22 21.06 -7.14
C ASN A 43 -47.43 21.81 -6.04
N MET A 44 -46.69 21.12 -5.18
CA MET A 44 -45.88 21.72 -4.11
C MET A 44 -44.84 22.69 -4.70
N THR A 45 -44.55 23.80 -4.01
CA THR A 45 -43.51 24.75 -4.44
C THR A 45 -42.13 24.39 -3.87
N MET A 46 -41.06 24.82 -4.54
CA MET A 46 -39.70 24.65 -4.02
C MET A 46 -39.53 25.32 -2.65
N SER A 47 -40.16 26.48 -2.40
CA SER A 47 -40.15 27.11 -1.07
C SER A 47 -40.79 26.23 0.00
N ARG A 48 -41.89 25.53 -0.33
CA ARG A 48 -42.52 24.58 0.60
C ARG A 48 -41.64 23.35 0.82
N LEU A 49 -41.04 22.81 -0.24
CA LEU A 49 -40.08 21.72 -0.13
C LEU A 49 -38.92 22.08 0.80
N LYS A 50 -38.32 23.27 0.67
CA LYS A 50 -37.27 23.73 1.59
C LYS A 50 -37.72 23.80 3.05
N MET A 51 -38.97 24.16 3.32
CA MET A 51 -39.53 24.12 4.68
C MET A 51 -39.67 22.69 5.21
N GLU A 52 -40.12 21.73 4.39
CA GLU A 52 -40.18 20.31 4.78
C GLU A 52 -38.77 19.75 5.06
N ILE A 53 -37.79 20.07 4.19
CA ILE A 53 -36.37 19.74 4.37
C ILE A 53 -35.82 20.36 5.67
N ALA A 54 -36.23 21.59 5.99
CA ALA A 54 -35.78 22.27 7.20
C ALA A 54 -36.26 21.57 8.47
N VAL A 55 -37.50 21.08 8.47
CA VAL A 55 -38.06 20.30 9.59
C VAL A 55 -37.37 18.94 9.68
N GLU A 56 -37.28 18.23 8.57
CA GLU A 56 -36.73 16.86 8.54
C GLU A 56 -35.26 16.82 8.95
N PHE A 57 -34.43 17.68 8.38
CA PHE A 57 -32.98 17.65 8.60
C PHE A 57 -32.48 18.67 9.62
N SER A 58 -33.39 19.46 10.20
CA SER A 58 -33.03 20.56 11.12
C SER A 58 -32.08 21.60 10.50
N ILE A 59 -32.21 21.85 9.20
CA ILE A 59 -31.37 22.80 8.45
C ILE A 59 -32.22 24.02 8.05
N PRO A 60 -31.98 25.22 8.57
CA PRO A 60 -32.77 26.41 8.23
C PRO A 60 -32.81 26.70 6.73
N VAL A 61 -33.94 27.18 6.21
CA VAL A 61 -34.14 27.43 4.77
C VAL A 61 -33.06 28.33 4.15
N GLN A 62 -32.59 29.33 4.91
CA GLN A 62 -31.52 30.25 4.48
C GLN A 62 -30.15 29.58 4.33
N CYS A 63 -29.95 28.43 4.98
CA CYS A 63 -28.74 27.63 4.89
C CYS A 63 -28.83 26.54 3.82
N GLN A 64 -29.90 26.49 3.00
CA GLN A 64 -30.11 25.44 2.01
C GLN A 64 -29.82 25.92 0.58
N ARG A 65 -28.80 25.35 -0.05
CA ARG A 65 -28.65 25.35 -1.52
C ARG A 65 -28.92 23.97 -2.07
N LEU A 66 -29.99 23.86 -2.85
CA LEU A 66 -30.36 22.62 -3.52
C LEU A 66 -29.74 22.56 -4.91
N TRP A 67 -29.21 21.39 -5.24
CA TRP A 67 -28.59 21.04 -6.50
C TRP A 67 -29.38 19.92 -7.16
N LEU A 68 -29.52 20.00 -8.48
CA LEU A 68 -30.02 18.88 -9.26
C LEU A 68 -28.99 17.77 -9.32
N PHE A 69 -29.40 16.54 -9.04
CA PHE A 69 -28.53 15.36 -9.08
C PHE A 69 -28.95 14.47 -10.27
N CYS A 70 -28.04 14.25 -11.20
CA CYS A 70 -28.34 13.57 -12.47
C CYS A 70 -27.40 12.40 -12.72
N LYS A 71 -27.90 11.38 -13.41
CA LYS A 71 -27.06 10.34 -13.99
C LYS A 71 -26.43 10.85 -15.28
N ARG A 72 -25.10 10.81 -15.37
CA ARG A 72 -24.32 11.14 -16.56
C ARG A 72 -24.36 9.97 -17.56
N GLN A 73 -23.92 10.22 -18.80
CA GLN A 73 -23.89 9.19 -19.86
C GLN A 73 -22.98 8.00 -19.53
N ASN A 74 -21.92 8.22 -18.74
CA ASN A 74 -21.02 7.18 -18.26
C ASN A 74 -21.57 6.39 -17.05
N GLY A 75 -22.83 6.63 -16.67
CA GLY A 75 -23.52 5.88 -15.63
C GLY A 75 -23.35 6.40 -14.21
N THR A 76 -22.53 7.43 -13.96
CA THR A 76 -22.33 8.00 -12.62
C THR A 76 -23.41 9.02 -12.26
N TRP A 77 -23.76 9.14 -11.00
CA TRP A 77 -24.63 10.18 -10.48
C TRP A 77 -23.80 11.36 -10.02
N ARG A 78 -24.05 12.58 -10.50
CA ARG A 78 -23.36 13.79 -10.02
C ARG A 78 -24.29 15.00 -9.84
N PRO A 79 -23.97 15.92 -8.91
CA PRO A 79 -24.61 17.22 -8.83
C PRO A 79 -24.25 18.10 -10.03
N VAL A 80 -25.25 18.58 -10.75
CA VAL A 80 -25.05 19.28 -12.03
C VAL A 80 -25.15 20.79 -11.89
N LYS A 81 -26.23 21.29 -11.28
CA LYS A 81 -26.50 22.73 -11.22
C LYS A 81 -27.28 23.08 -9.95
N PRO A 82 -26.97 24.20 -9.28
CA PRO A 82 -27.79 24.71 -8.18
C PRO A 82 -29.03 25.42 -8.74
N PHE A 83 -30.16 25.33 -8.03
CA PHE A 83 -31.36 26.07 -8.46
C PHE A 83 -31.17 27.58 -8.32
N SER A 84 -31.50 28.32 -9.37
CA SER A 84 -31.51 29.78 -9.39
C SER A 84 -32.60 30.36 -8.49
N THR A 85 -32.52 31.65 -8.16
CA THR A 85 -33.57 32.35 -7.40
C THR A 85 -34.94 32.25 -8.06
N GLU A 86 -34.98 32.28 -9.40
CA GLU A 86 -36.22 32.13 -10.18
C GLU A 86 -36.76 30.70 -10.10
N GLU A 87 -35.89 29.70 -10.25
CA GLU A 87 -36.24 28.27 -10.14
C GLU A 87 -36.75 27.93 -8.72
N ASN A 88 -36.26 28.62 -7.69
CA ASN A 88 -36.73 28.46 -6.30
C ASN A 88 -38.18 28.93 -6.05
N ASN A 89 -38.79 29.65 -7.00
CA ASN A 89 -40.19 30.09 -6.90
C ASN A 89 -41.16 29.21 -7.71
N LEU A 90 -40.66 28.22 -8.44
CA LEU A 90 -41.48 27.32 -9.26
C LEU A 90 -42.18 26.25 -8.40
N SER A 91 -43.33 25.78 -8.89
CA SER A 91 -43.94 24.53 -8.42
C SER A 91 -43.14 23.33 -8.92
N MET A 92 -43.20 22.19 -8.23
CA MET A 92 -42.51 20.95 -8.61
C MET A 92 -43.00 20.40 -9.95
N THR A 93 -44.27 20.63 -10.30
CA THR A 93 -44.78 20.36 -11.64
C THR A 93 -44.10 21.26 -12.68
N SER A 94 -44.00 22.56 -12.42
CA SER A 94 -43.36 23.51 -13.34
C SER A 94 -41.85 23.28 -13.43
N LEU A 95 -41.20 22.96 -12.32
CA LEU A 95 -39.81 22.56 -12.25
C LEU A 95 -39.59 21.24 -13.01
N GLY A 96 -40.49 20.28 -12.85
CA GLY A 96 -40.49 19.04 -13.62
C GLY A 96 -40.62 19.28 -15.13
N ARG A 97 -41.45 20.23 -15.56
CA ARG A 97 -41.54 20.65 -16.97
C ARG A 97 -40.27 21.40 -17.44
N LEU A 98 -39.70 22.25 -16.60
CA LEU A 98 -38.52 23.08 -16.88
C LEU A 98 -37.24 22.24 -16.99
N LEU A 99 -37.11 21.21 -16.17
CA LEU A 99 -36.04 20.21 -16.25
C LEU A 99 -36.14 19.35 -17.52
N SER A 100 -37.11 19.64 -18.40
CA SER A 100 -37.45 18.94 -19.65
C SER A 100 -38.09 17.58 -19.42
N ARG A 101 -39.03 17.22 -20.31
CA ARG A 101 -39.63 15.87 -20.39
C ARG A 101 -38.56 14.77 -20.35
N THR A 102 -37.39 15.01 -20.93
CA THR A 102 -36.22 14.13 -20.95
C THR A 102 -35.68 13.79 -19.56
N PHE A 103 -35.65 14.74 -18.60
CA PHE A 103 -35.09 14.50 -17.27
C PHE A 103 -35.99 13.60 -16.40
N LEU A 104 -37.31 13.82 -16.43
CA LEU A 104 -38.28 12.94 -15.76
C LEU A 104 -38.42 11.57 -16.45
N PHE A 105 -38.29 11.51 -17.79
CA PHE A 105 -38.30 10.23 -18.51
C PHE A 105 -37.11 9.34 -18.14
N LEU A 106 -35.95 9.95 -17.85
CA LEU A 106 -34.73 9.25 -17.43
C LEU A 106 -34.69 8.95 -15.92
N ASN A 107 -35.65 9.45 -15.13
CA ASN A 107 -35.73 9.26 -13.69
C ASN A 107 -37.14 8.78 -13.27
N PRO A 108 -37.56 7.57 -13.68
CA PRO A 108 -38.89 7.04 -13.36
C PRO A 108 -39.11 6.90 -11.83
N ASP A 109 -38.05 6.73 -11.06
CA ASP A 109 -38.10 6.51 -9.60
C ASP A 109 -38.20 7.81 -8.78
N GLY A 110 -38.26 8.97 -9.44
CA GLY A 110 -38.41 10.27 -8.78
C GLY A 110 -37.22 11.22 -8.90
N VAL A 111 -37.37 12.43 -8.34
CA VAL A 111 -36.38 13.52 -8.42
C VAL A 111 -35.28 13.31 -7.38
N LYS A 112 -34.02 13.40 -7.80
CA LYS A 112 -32.85 13.29 -6.94
C LYS A 112 -32.17 14.64 -6.80
N LEU A 113 -31.90 15.03 -5.56
CA LEU A 113 -31.33 16.33 -5.21
C LEU A 113 -30.09 16.13 -4.33
N PHE A 114 -29.19 17.11 -4.35
CA PHE A 114 -28.14 17.27 -3.36
C PHE A 114 -28.39 18.55 -2.55
N LEU A 115 -28.28 18.47 -1.22
CA LEU A 115 -28.38 19.60 -0.32
C LEU A 115 -26.99 20.03 0.16
N GLU A 116 -26.55 21.19 -0.32
CA GLU A 116 -25.40 21.90 0.23
C GLU A 116 -25.86 22.75 1.42
N VAL A 117 -25.21 22.55 2.57
CA VAL A 117 -25.44 23.35 3.78
C VAL A 117 -24.52 24.56 3.76
N LEU A 118 -25.11 25.75 3.63
CA LEU A 118 -24.37 27.00 3.53
C LEU A 118 -23.82 27.44 4.88
N ASN A 119 -22.57 27.89 4.86
CA ASN A 119 -21.88 28.54 5.97
C ASN A 119 -21.26 29.87 5.51
N ASP A 120 -20.58 30.57 6.41
CA ASP A 120 -19.96 31.87 6.12
C ASP A 120 -18.89 31.83 5.02
N SER A 121 -18.29 30.66 4.79
CA SER A 121 -17.30 30.43 3.73
C SER A 121 -17.92 30.01 2.39
N SER A 122 -19.23 29.71 2.36
CA SER A 122 -19.90 29.30 1.14
C SER A 122 -19.98 30.45 0.13
N PRO A 123 -19.65 30.24 -1.16
CA PRO A 123 -19.72 31.29 -2.17
C PRO A 123 -21.16 31.77 -2.34
N LYS A 124 -21.44 33.07 -2.19
CA LYS A 124 -22.82 33.59 -2.30
C LYS A 124 -23.37 33.54 -3.73
N ASN A 125 -22.53 33.87 -4.71
CA ASN A 125 -22.86 33.87 -6.13
C ASN A 125 -21.89 32.94 -6.86
N LEU A 126 -22.42 31.86 -7.44
CA LEU A 126 -21.64 30.93 -8.24
C LEU A 126 -21.59 31.45 -9.68
N SER A 127 -20.38 31.52 -10.23
CA SER A 127 -20.15 31.82 -11.65
C SER A 127 -19.97 30.52 -12.44
N ASN A 128 -20.05 30.60 -13.77
CA ASN A 128 -19.75 29.45 -14.63
C ASN A 128 -18.28 28.99 -14.55
N ASN A 129 -17.40 29.80 -13.94
CA ASN A 129 -16.01 29.46 -13.69
C ASN A 129 -15.80 28.73 -12.35
N ASP A 130 -16.83 28.59 -11.53
CA ASP A 130 -16.79 27.84 -10.27
C ASP A 130 -17.22 26.39 -10.52
N GLY A 131 -16.37 25.45 -10.13
CA GLY A 131 -16.68 24.02 -10.12
C GLY A 131 -16.81 23.52 -8.69
N LEU A 132 -17.93 22.89 -8.34
CA LEU A 132 -18.05 22.14 -7.10
C LEU A 132 -17.44 20.75 -7.27
N VAL A 133 -16.33 20.47 -6.57
CA VAL A 133 -15.62 19.19 -6.63
C VAL A 133 -15.74 18.46 -5.29
N PHE A 134 -15.91 17.16 -5.35
CA PHE A 134 -16.02 16.28 -4.18
C PHE A 134 -14.72 15.57 -3.90
N LEU A 135 -14.47 15.27 -2.63
CA LEU A 135 -13.18 14.79 -2.15
C LEU A 135 -13.32 13.43 -1.46
N LYS A 136 -12.53 12.47 -1.93
CA LYS A 136 -12.35 11.16 -1.28
C LYS A 136 -10.89 10.97 -0.89
N LEU A 137 -10.64 10.48 0.32
CA LEU A 137 -9.31 10.06 0.74
C LEU A 137 -9.24 8.54 0.66
N TYR A 138 -8.23 8.05 -0.04
CA TYR A 138 -7.84 6.65 -0.01
C TYR A 138 -6.64 6.45 0.91
N ASP A 139 -6.73 5.46 1.79
CA ASP A 139 -5.68 5.01 2.69
C ASP A 139 -5.18 3.62 2.23
N PRO A 140 -4.00 3.55 1.59
CA PRO A 140 -3.42 2.28 1.14
C PRO A 140 -2.97 1.36 2.28
N GLU A 141 -2.77 1.88 3.50
CA GLU A 141 -2.35 1.07 4.65
C GLU A 141 -3.52 0.28 5.24
N GLN A 142 -4.73 0.84 5.17
CA GLN A 142 -5.96 0.22 5.68
C GLN A 142 -6.84 -0.35 4.56
N THR A 143 -6.45 -0.14 3.30
CA THR A 143 -7.26 -0.47 2.12
C THR A 143 -8.68 0.12 2.22
N GLN A 144 -8.77 1.38 2.67
CA GLN A 144 -10.04 2.06 2.89
C GLN A 144 -10.14 3.36 2.10
N ILE A 145 -11.33 3.65 1.60
CA ILE A 145 -11.67 4.94 1.00
C ILE A 145 -12.79 5.58 1.80
N ARG A 146 -12.70 6.89 2.04
CA ARG A 146 -13.71 7.65 2.78
C ARG A 146 -13.99 8.99 2.12
N TYR A 147 -15.21 9.47 2.26
CA TYR A 147 -15.57 10.83 1.91
C TYR A 147 -14.95 11.82 2.88
N ILE A 148 -14.48 12.96 2.37
CA ILE A 148 -13.83 14.01 3.18
C ILE A 148 -14.59 15.33 3.14
N GLY A 149 -15.29 15.62 2.04
CA GLY A 149 -16.00 16.87 1.87
C GLY A 149 -16.05 17.32 0.42
N MET A 150 -16.32 18.60 0.24
CA MET A 150 -16.33 19.27 -1.07
C MET A 150 -15.57 20.59 -1.03
N VAL A 151 -15.13 21.03 -2.20
CA VAL A 151 -14.47 22.33 -2.39
C VAL A 151 -14.95 22.98 -3.67
N PHE A 152 -15.04 24.31 -3.66
CA PHE A 152 -15.21 25.10 -4.88
C PHE A 152 -13.83 25.43 -5.45
N VAL A 153 -13.63 25.12 -6.72
CA VAL A 153 -12.40 25.43 -7.47
C VAL A 153 -12.72 26.36 -8.63
N LYS A 154 -11.74 27.17 -9.03
CA LYS A 154 -11.85 27.99 -10.24
C LYS A 154 -11.34 27.19 -11.43
N ALA A 155 -12.02 27.28 -12.57
CA ALA A 155 -11.58 26.64 -13.81
C ALA A 155 -10.12 26.98 -14.18
N SER A 156 -9.67 28.20 -13.85
CA SER A 156 -8.31 28.68 -14.10
C SER A 156 -7.29 28.37 -12.99
N SER A 157 -7.70 27.86 -11.83
CA SER A 157 -6.76 27.46 -10.76
C SER A 157 -6.21 26.07 -11.02
N ARG A 158 -5.16 25.71 -10.29
CA ARG A 158 -4.47 24.41 -10.39
C ARG A 158 -4.77 23.53 -9.18
N PRO A 159 -4.71 22.19 -9.32
CA PRO A 159 -4.79 21.30 -8.16
C PRO A 159 -3.70 21.58 -7.11
N SER A 160 -2.51 22.05 -7.51
CA SER A 160 -1.45 22.50 -6.60
C SER A 160 -1.92 23.55 -5.59
N ASP A 161 -2.86 24.42 -5.99
CA ASP A 161 -3.32 25.56 -5.19
C ASP A 161 -4.18 25.10 -3.99
N ILE A 162 -4.80 23.92 -4.10
CA ILE A 162 -5.68 23.37 -3.05
C ILE A 162 -4.99 22.31 -2.18
N LEU A 163 -3.76 21.88 -2.50
CA LEU A 163 -3.03 20.87 -1.72
C LEU A 163 -2.94 21.18 -0.21
N PRO A 164 -2.65 22.43 0.24
CA PRO A 164 -2.63 22.74 1.67
C PRO A 164 -3.98 22.47 2.35
N LYS A 165 -5.08 22.76 1.66
CA LYS A 165 -6.43 22.49 2.16
C LYS A 165 -6.71 20.99 2.23
N LEU A 166 -6.32 20.22 1.20
CA LEU A 166 -6.48 18.77 1.18
C LEU A 166 -5.70 18.09 2.32
N ARG A 167 -4.45 18.51 2.58
CA ARG A 167 -3.66 18.05 3.73
C ARG A 167 -4.36 18.31 5.05
N SER A 168 -4.84 19.54 5.24
CA SER A 168 -5.57 19.92 6.46
C SER A 168 -6.82 19.07 6.66
N LEU A 169 -7.59 18.80 5.60
CA LEU A 169 -8.79 17.96 5.68
C LEU A 169 -8.47 16.48 5.95
N ALA A 170 -7.34 15.98 5.46
CA ALA A 170 -6.90 14.61 5.72
C ALA A 170 -6.14 14.43 7.03
N GLY A 171 -5.77 15.53 7.72
CA GLY A 171 -4.94 15.47 8.92
C GLY A 171 -3.47 15.13 8.63
N PHE A 172 -2.98 15.45 7.43
CA PHE A 172 -1.60 15.21 7.03
C PHE A 172 -0.67 16.34 7.47
N CYS A 173 0.62 16.01 7.59
CA CYS A 173 1.69 17.00 7.77
C CYS A 173 1.73 17.96 6.58
N ALA A 174 2.19 19.20 6.81
CA ALA A 174 2.15 20.27 5.80
C ALA A 174 3.03 19.98 4.56
N ASP A 175 4.08 19.19 4.75
CA ASP A 175 5.06 18.74 3.77
C ASP A 175 4.77 17.34 3.20
N GLU A 176 3.70 16.68 3.63
CA GLU A 176 3.33 15.36 3.14
C GLU A 176 3.13 15.38 1.62
N GLU A 177 3.86 14.52 0.90
CA GLU A 177 3.68 14.32 -0.53
C GLU A 177 2.39 13.52 -0.80
N MET A 178 1.63 13.95 -1.81
CA MET A 178 0.33 13.38 -2.10
C MET A 178 0.14 13.21 -3.60
N GLU A 179 -0.67 12.22 -3.95
CA GLU A 179 -1.11 11.96 -5.31
C GLU A 179 -2.61 12.22 -5.42
N LEU A 180 -3.02 12.78 -6.55
CA LEU A 180 -4.39 13.12 -6.87
C LEU A 180 -4.85 12.29 -8.05
N TYR A 181 -6.10 11.83 -8.01
CA TYR A 181 -6.72 11.05 -9.05
C TYR A 181 -8.15 11.53 -9.29
N GLU A 182 -8.59 11.56 -10.54
CA GLU A 182 -9.98 11.83 -10.89
C GLU A 182 -10.75 10.50 -10.92
N GLU A 183 -11.87 10.43 -10.20
CA GLU A 183 -12.78 9.30 -10.32
C GLU A 183 -13.80 9.56 -11.44
N ILE A 184 -13.69 8.82 -12.56
CA ILE A 184 -14.39 9.18 -13.81
C ILE A 184 -15.61 8.29 -14.06
N LYS A 185 -15.40 6.97 -14.18
CA LYS A 185 -16.47 5.97 -14.40
C LYS A 185 -16.11 4.62 -13.80
N PHE A 186 -17.12 3.79 -13.56
CA PHE A 186 -16.93 2.44 -13.04
C PHE A 186 -17.26 1.36 -14.07
N GLU A 187 -18.24 1.60 -14.94
CA GLU A 187 -18.70 0.63 -15.93
C GLU A 187 -18.39 1.13 -17.34
N PRO A 188 -18.01 0.25 -18.29
CA PRO A 188 -17.80 -1.20 -18.14
C PRO A 188 -16.42 -1.59 -17.53
N SER A 189 -15.64 -0.58 -17.16
CA SER A 189 -14.33 -0.73 -16.54
C SER A 189 -14.11 0.45 -15.61
N ALA A 190 -13.51 0.19 -14.44
CA ALA A 190 -13.08 1.25 -13.54
C ALA A 190 -12.06 2.16 -14.25
N MET A 191 -12.30 3.46 -14.18
CA MET A 191 -11.43 4.50 -14.73
C MET A 191 -11.22 5.57 -13.67
N CYS A 192 -9.97 5.66 -13.25
CA CYS A 192 -9.52 6.60 -12.25
C CYS A 192 -8.12 7.06 -12.64
N ASP A 193 -7.99 8.30 -13.10
CA ASP A 193 -6.81 8.76 -13.79
C ASP A 193 -6.01 9.72 -12.90
N ALA A 194 -4.68 9.65 -12.95
CA ALA A 194 -3.83 10.55 -12.19
C ALA A 194 -4.01 12.00 -12.67
N ILE A 195 -4.08 12.93 -11.72
CA ILE A 195 -4.22 14.36 -12.00
C ILE A 195 -2.84 15.00 -11.94
N ASP A 196 -2.44 15.69 -13.00
CA ASP A 196 -1.26 16.56 -12.98
C ASP A 196 -1.58 17.83 -12.18
N ALA A 197 -0.88 18.04 -11.07
CA ALA A 197 -1.13 19.16 -10.18
C ALA A 197 -0.74 20.53 -10.77
N ASN A 198 -0.02 20.56 -11.90
CA ASN A 198 0.53 21.79 -12.49
C ASN A 198 -0.32 22.36 -13.62
N ILE A 199 -1.24 21.58 -14.17
CA ILE A 199 -2.19 22.04 -15.19
C ILE A 199 -3.46 22.58 -14.52
N THR A 200 -4.18 23.44 -15.23
CA THR A 200 -5.41 24.02 -14.66
C THR A 200 -6.53 22.98 -14.60
N PHE A 201 -7.51 23.18 -13.72
CA PHE A 201 -8.69 22.32 -13.65
C PHE A 201 -9.43 22.27 -15.00
N SER A 202 -9.54 23.40 -15.70
CA SER A 202 -10.16 23.45 -17.03
C SER A 202 -9.41 22.62 -18.08
N GLU A 203 -8.08 22.66 -18.10
CA GLU A 203 -7.26 21.84 -19.00
C GLU A 203 -7.42 20.34 -18.68
N SER A 204 -7.57 20.00 -17.40
CA SER A 204 -7.84 18.63 -16.93
C SER A 204 -9.29 18.20 -17.14
N GLN A 205 -10.18 19.09 -17.59
CA GLN A 205 -11.62 18.88 -17.66
C GLN A 205 -12.29 18.54 -16.31
N ILE A 206 -11.67 18.94 -15.19
CA ILE A 206 -12.19 18.76 -13.84
C ILE A 206 -13.02 20.00 -13.47
N GLY A 207 -14.23 19.78 -12.99
CA GLY A 207 -15.08 20.85 -12.52
C GLY A 207 -16.35 20.35 -11.82
N GLN A 208 -17.49 20.80 -12.34
CA GLN A 208 -18.77 20.67 -11.66
C GLN A 208 -19.21 19.22 -11.45
N GLY A 209 -19.26 18.82 -10.20
CA GLY A 209 -19.65 17.48 -9.78
C GLY A 209 -18.55 16.44 -9.99
N ASP A 210 -17.30 16.82 -10.29
CA ASP A 210 -16.22 15.85 -10.38
C ASP A 210 -15.71 15.42 -9.01
N ILE A 211 -15.05 14.26 -8.95
CA ILE A 211 -14.56 13.66 -7.70
C ILE A 211 -13.05 13.54 -7.81
N ILE A 212 -12.36 14.17 -6.87
CA ILE A 212 -10.92 13.99 -6.67
C ILE A 212 -10.71 13.00 -5.53
N CYS A 213 -10.15 11.86 -5.87
CA CYS A 213 -9.55 10.94 -4.93
C CYS A 213 -8.12 11.38 -4.65
N TYR A 214 -7.69 11.29 -3.40
CA TYR A 214 -6.31 11.61 -3.05
C TYR A 214 -5.78 10.70 -1.96
N GLN A 215 -4.46 10.59 -1.89
CA GLN A 215 -3.76 9.68 -0.98
C GLN A 215 -2.33 10.18 -0.72
N LYS A 216 -1.64 9.57 0.24
CA LYS A 216 -0.18 9.73 0.38
C LYS A 216 0.54 9.15 -0.82
N SER A 217 1.69 9.72 -1.15
CA SER A 217 2.55 9.32 -2.28
C SER A 217 2.90 7.83 -2.25
N SER A 218 2.71 7.12 -3.36
CA SER A 218 2.97 5.68 -3.45
C SER A 218 4.44 5.29 -3.21
N LYS A 219 5.38 6.25 -3.31
CA LYS A 219 6.81 6.03 -3.05
C LYS A 219 7.07 5.52 -1.62
N SER A 220 6.23 5.91 -0.66
CA SER A 220 6.30 5.39 0.71
C SER A 220 5.50 4.10 0.91
N LEU A 221 4.75 3.65 -0.10
CA LEU A 221 3.70 2.63 0.03
C LEU A 221 3.78 1.48 -1.00
N SER A 222 4.87 1.35 -1.75
CA SER A 222 5.05 0.35 -2.83
C SER A 222 4.91 -1.12 -2.39
N HIS A 223 4.86 -1.38 -1.09
CA HIS A 223 4.72 -2.72 -0.50
C HIS A 223 3.28 -3.11 -0.12
N HIS A 224 2.29 -2.25 -0.37
CA HIS A 224 0.88 -2.53 -0.11
C HIS A 224 0.24 -3.27 -1.29
N ALA A 225 -0.80 -4.08 -1.01
CA ALA A 225 -1.52 -4.82 -2.06
C ALA A 225 -2.16 -3.87 -3.08
N TYR A 226 -2.64 -2.72 -2.59
CA TYR A 226 -3.34 -1.71 -3.37
C TYR A 226 -2.71 -0.33 -3.12
N PRO A 227 -1.52 -0.07 -3.69
CA PRO A 227 -0.74 1.13 -3.37
C PRO A 227 -1.35 2.41 -3.95
N SER A 228 -2.33 2.31 -4.86
CA SER A 228 -3.10 3.45 -5.34
C SER A 228 -4.59 3.18 -5.42
N VAL A 229 -5.39 4.25 -5.31
CA VAL A 229 -6.85 4.22 -5.46
C VAL A 229 -7.28 3.68 -6.83
N GLN A 230 -6.48 3.93 -7.86
CA GLN A 230 -6.71 3.38 -9.20
C GLN A 230 -6.64 1.85 -9.19
N ILE A 231 -5.59 1.27 -8.59
CA ILE A 231 -5.44 -0.19 -8.48
C ILE A 231 -6.55 -0.77 -7.59
N PHE A 232 -6.88 -0.09 -6.49
CA PHE A 232 -7.99 -0.47 -5.62
C PHE A 232 -9.31 -0.54 -6.38
N PHE A 233 -9.70 0.51 -7.12
CA PHE A 233 -10.94 0.50 -7.89
C PHE A 233 -10.97 -0.56 -8.99
N ASN A 234 -9.84 -0.80 -9.68
CA ASN A 234 -9.75 -1.89 -10.65
C ASN A 234 -10.01 -3.25 -9.98
N ARG A 235 -9.44 -3.47 -8.79
CA ARG A 235 -9.69 -4.69 -8.02
C ARG A 235 -11.16 -4.81 -7.60
N ILE A 236 -11.75 -3.74 -7.07
CA ILE A 236 -13.17 -3.73 -6.67
C ILE A 236 -14.07 -4.04 -7.88
N HIS A 237 -13.74 -3.49 -9.05
CA HIS A 237 -14.44 -3.78 -10.29
C HIS A 237 -14.34 -5.25 -10.69
N ASP A 238 -13.13 -5.84 -10.66
CA ASP A 238 -12.93 -7.27 -10.95
C ASP A 238 -13.70 -8.19 -9.99
N LEU A 239 -13.86 -7.75 -8.74
CA LEU A 239 -14.60 -8.47 -7.71
C LEU A 239 -16.12 -8.31 -7.80
N LYS A 240 -16.64 -7.42 -8.66
CA LYS A 240 -18.09 -7.15 -8.77
C LYS A 240 -18.92 -8.41 -9.12
N ALA A 241 -18.33 -9.36 -9.85
CA ALA A 241 -18.98 -10.63 -10.18
C ALA A 241 -19.08 -11.61 -9.00
N VAL A 242 -18.33 -11.36 -7.92
CA VAL A 242 -18.34 -12.15 -6.69
C VAL A 242 -19.50 -11.69 -5.80
N VAL A 243 -20.10 -12.60 -5.03
CA VAL A 243 -21.24 -12.32 -4.15
C VAL A 243 -20.91 -11.17 -3.18
N PRO A 244 -21.82 -10.17 -2.96
CA PRO A 244 -21.58 -8.96 -2.17
C PRO A 244 -21.12 -9.09 -0.70
N GLY A 245 -20.89 -10.29 -0.17
CA GLY A 245 -20.31 -10.53 1.16
C GLY A 245 -18.95 -11.22 1.15
N GLU A 246 -18.53 -11.77 0.01
CA GLU A 246 -17.24 -12.46 -0.14
C GLU A 246 -16.14 -11.51 -0.61
N GLN A 247 -16.50 -10.43 -1.31
CA GLN A 247 -15.56 -9.41 -1.78
C GLN A 247 -14.68 -8.86 -0.66
N MET A 248 -15.28 -8.51 0.49
CA MET A 248 -14.54 -8.01 1.66
C MET A 248 -13.63 -9.06 2.30
N LYS A 249 -14.05 -10.32 2.30
CA LYS A 249 -13.22 -11.41 2.82
C LYS A 249 -12.00 -11.62 1.92
N ILE A 250 -12.20 -11.53 0.60
CA ILE A 250 -11.11 -11.65 -0.37
C ILE A 250 -10.11 -10.51 -0.19
N LEU A 251 -10.57 -9.25 -0.13
CA LEU A 251 -9.69 -8.10 0.05
C LEU A 251 -8.89 -8.18 1.35
N ALA A 252 -9.55 -8.52 2.46
CA ALA A 252 -8.88 -8.68 3.76
C ALA A 252 -7.85 -9.83 3.75
N LEU A 253 -8.17 -10.95 3.10
CA LEU A 253 -7.23 -12.07 2.93
C LEU A 253 -6.05 -11.68 2.02
N GLU A 254 -6.28 -10.94 0.95
CA GLU A 254 -5.24 -10.47 0.05
C GLU A 254 -4.27 -9.51 0.74
N GLU A 255 -4.79 -8.62 1.57
CA GLU A 255 -3.99 -7.73 2.40
C GLU A 255 -3.16 -8.48 3.45
N GLU A 256 -3.76 -9.47 4.12
CA GLU A 256 -3.06 -10.32 5.08
C GLU A 256 -1.96 -11.16 4.41
N VAL A 257 -2.23 -11.71 3.22
CA VAL A 257 -1.22 -12.41 2.41
C VAL A 257 -0.09 -11.46 2.02
N ALA A 258 -0.38 -10.22 1.62
CA ALA A 258 0.64 -9.23 1.32
C ALA A 258 1.48 -8.88 2.55
N ARG A 259 0.85 -8.77 3.73
CA ARG A 259 1.54 -8.51 5.01
C ARG A 259 2.47 -9.66 5.39
N LEU A 260 2.01 -10.91 5.28
CA LEU A 260 2.82 -12.09 5.58
C LEU A 260 4.00 -12.24 4.62
N LYS A 261 3.79 -11.98 3.32
CA LYS A 261 4.88 -11.96 2.32
C LYS A 261 5.96 -10.94 2.70
N ARG A 262 5.57 -9.71 3.07
CA ARG A 262 6.53 -8.69 3.54
C ARG A 262 7.34 -9.15 4.75
N GLN A 263 6.69 -9.79 5.72
CA GLN A 263 7.37 -10.27 6.92
C GLN A 263 8.40 -11.35 6.58
N SER A 264 8.07 -12.24 5.63
CA SER A 264 8.98 -13.26 5.11
C SER A 264 10.16 -12.65 4.35
N ASP A 265 9.92 -11.66 3.49
CA ASP A 265 10.98 -10.99 2.72
C ASP A 265 11.97 -10.27 3.63
N LEU A 266 11.47 -9.58 4.66
CA LEU A 266 12.32 -8.90 5.64
C LEU A 266 13.15 -9.89 6.48
N GLN A 267 12.59 -11.04 6.83
CA GLN A 267 13.34 -12.10 7.52
C GLN A 267 14.43 -12.68 6.61
N THR A 268 14.11 -12.89 5.34
CA THR A 268 15.06 -13.40 4.34
C THR A 268 16.23 -12.44 4.13
N GLU A 269 15.95 -11.13 4.06
CA GLU A 269 16.99 -10.12 3.92
C GLU A 269 17.92 -10.06 5.14
N LYS A 270 17.35 -10.11 6.35
CA LYS A 270 18.15 -10.17 7.59
C LYS A 270 19.06 -11.41 7.60
N ALA A 271 18.52 -12.57 7.24
CA ALA A 271 19.29 -13.81 7.16
C ALA A 271 20.40 -13.73 6.11
N ASN A 272 20.15 -13.09 4.97
CA ASN A 272 21.15 -12.87 3.93
C ASN A 272 22.30 -11.97 4.42
N ILE A 273 21.99 -10.86 5.09
CA ILE A 273 22.99 -9.95 5.66
C ILE A 273 23.84 -10.68 6.71
N GLU A 274 23.22 -11.46 7.58
CA GLU A 274 23.93 -12.25 8.59
C GLU A 274 24.81 -13.34 7.95
N CYS A 275 24.31 -14.04 6.94
CA CYS A 275 25.09 -15.02 6.17
C CYS A 275 26.30 -14.37 5.48
N GLN A 276 26.12 -13.19 4.89
CA GLN A 276 27.23 -12.43 4.29
C GLN A 276 28.27 -12.03 5.33
N ARG A 277 27.83 -11.60 6.51
CA ARG A 277 28.74 -11.28 7.62
C ARG A 277 29.58 -12.49 8.03
N PHE A 278 28.95 -13.66 8.24
CA PHE A 278 29.68 -14.88 8.59
C PHE A 278 30.64 -15.33 7.48
N LYS A 279 30.29 -15.14 6.21
CA LYS A 279 31.21 -15.38 5.08
C LYS A 279 32.44 -14.48 5.16
N CYS A 280 32.26 -13.18 5.39
CA CYS A 280 33.37 -12.24 5.56
C CYS A 280 34.27 -12.60 6.76
N GLU A 281 33.69 -12.98 7.89
CA GLU A 281 34.43 -13.41 9.09
C GLU A 281 35.25 -14.67 8.81
N ARG A 282 34.67 -15.67 8.14
CA ARG A 282 35.38 -16.88 7.70
C ARG A 282 36.53 -16.55 6.76
N ASP A 283 36.28 -15.74 5.73
CA ASP A 283 37.30 -15.39 4.74
C ASP A 283 38.45 -14.57 5.35
N ASN A 284 38.16 -13.75 6.36
CA ASN A 284 39.19 -13.07 7.17
C ASN A 284 40.03 -14.05 8.00
N ALA A 285 39.39 -15.01 8.68
CA ALA A 285 40.09 -16.02 9.48
C ALA A 285 41.00 -16.90 8.60
N VAL A 286 40.54 -17.27 7.40
CA VAL A 286 41.34 -18.01 6.41
C VAL A 286 42.56 -17.19 5.97
N ARG A 287 42.39 -15.89 5.71
CA ARG A 287 43.53 -15.02 5.36
C ARG A 287 44.57 -14.95 6.47
N GLN A 288 44.14 -14.77 7.72
CA GLN A 288 45.06 -14.73 8.87
C GLN A 288 45.81 -16.05 9.06
N LEU A 289 45.14 -17.20 8.87
CA LEU A 289 45.80 -18.51 8.92
C LEU A 289 46.88 -18.64 7.85
N ASN A 290 46.59 -18.24 6.61
CA ASN A 290 47.57 -18.28 5.52
C ASN A 290 48.77 -17.35 5.81
N GLU A 291 48.54 -16.14 6.32
CA GLU A 291 49.60 -15.21 6.71
C GLU A 291 50.50 -15.78 7.83
N LEU A 292 49.91 -16.47 8.81
CA LEU A 292 50.68 -17.15 9.88
C LEU A 292 51.49 -18.33 9.34
N GLN A 293 50.95 -19.08 8.38
CA GLN A 293 51.65 -20.19 7.73
C GLN A 293 52.83 -19.70 6.88
N ASP A 294 52.68 -18.57 6.19
CA ASP A 294 53.76 -17.94 5.42
C ASP A 294 54.87 -17.37 6.32
N GLN A 295 54.54 -16.94 7.55
CA GLN A 295 55.50 -16.41 8.52
C GLN A 295 56.28 -17.48 9.29
N ASN A 296 55.78 -18.71 9.37
CA ASN A 296 56.45 -19.81 10.06
C ASN A 296 56.37 -21.11 9.23
N PRO A 297 57.22 -21.26 8.20
CA PRO A 297 57.28 -22.49 7.43
C PRO A 297 57.79 -23.61 8.35
N GLN A 298 56.87 -24.38 8.92
CA GLN A 298 57.19 -25.67 9.54
C GLN A 298 57.86 -26.52 8.46
N ILE A 299 59.18 -26.69 8.55
CA ILE A 299 59.95 -27.52 7.62
C ILE A 299 59.58 -28.97 7.94
N PHE A 300 58.56 -29.49 7.25
CA PHE A 300 58.28 -30.92 7.25
C PHE A 300 59.39 -31.63 6.47
N LEU A 301 60.35 -32.20 7.18
CA LEU A 301 61.34 -33.10 6.59
C LEU A 301 60.68 -34.47 6.40
N GLU A 302 60.30 -34.79 5.17
CA GLU A 302 59.82 -36.13 4.84
C GLU A 302 60.99 -37.12 4.77
N PHE A 303 60.93 -38.18 5.57
CA PHE A 303 61.88 -39.28 5.53
C PHE A 303 61.18 -40.56 5.03
N PRO A 304 61.72 -41.24 4.00
CA PRO A 304 61.23 -42.55 3.60
C PRO A 304 61.25 -43.52 4.78
N ILE A 305 60.24 -44.39 4.89
CA ILE A 305 60.17 -45.39 5.96
C ILE A 305 61.42 -46.27 6.00
N THR A 306 62.04 -46.54 4.85
CA THR A 306 63.30 -47.27 4.75
C THR A 306 64.43 -46.61 5.56
N ASN A 307 64.48 -45.28 5.59
CA ASN A 307 65.49 -44.54 6.35
C ASN A 307 65.23 -44.67 7.85
N LEU A 308 63.95 -44.63 8.27
CA LEU A 308 63.57 -44.82 9.67
C LEU A 308 63.88 -46.24 10.15
N LEU A 309 63.59 -47.25 9.32
CA LEU A 309 63.91 -48.65 9.59
C LEU A 309 65.42 -48.87 9.70
N GLN A 310 66.21 -48.31 8.78
CA GLN A 310 67.66 -48.41 8.84
C GLN A 310 68.21 -47.71 10.09
N ALA A 311 67.72 -46.50 10.39
CA ALA A 311 68.17 -45.71 11.53
C ALA A 311 67.89 -46.37 12.89
N THR A 312 66.80 -47.14 12.98
CA THR A 312 66.35 -47.81 14.22
C THR A 312 66.65 -49.30 14.26
N GLN A 313 67.38 -49.82 13.27
CA GLN A 313 67.61 -51.27 13.10
C GLN A 313 66.30 -52.07 13.14
N ASN A 314 65.34 -51.65 12.32
CA ASN A 314 63.99 -52.21 12.26
C ASN A 314 63.24 -52.10 13.60
N PHE A 315 63.32 -50.94 14.26
CA PHE A 315 62.74 -50.68 15.59
C PHE A 315 63.16 -51.69 16.66
N SER A 316 64.44 -52.05 16.67
CA SER A 316 65.02 -52.97 17.65
C SER A 316 64.94 -52.43 19.07
N ASP A 317 64.71 -53.32 20.04
CA ASP A 317 64.71 -52.97 21.48
C ASP A 317 66.06 -52.41 21.94
N LEU A 318 67.17 -52.72 21.24
CA LEU A 318 68.49 -52.14 21.51
C LEU A 318 68.55 -50.63 21.25
N CYS A 319 67.69 -50.13 20.37
CA CYS A 319 67.57 -48.71 20.04
C CYS A 319 66.47 -48.02 20.86
N LYS A 320 65.72 -48.75 21.69
CA LYS A 320 64.58 -48.21 22.43
C LYS A 320 65.06 -47.36 23.60
N VAL A 321 64.55 -46.14 23.69
CA VAL A 321 64.88 -45.18 24.75
C VAL A 321 63.82 -45.20 25.86
N GLY A 322 62.56 -45.42 25.49
CA GLY A 322 61.48 -45.53 26.48
C GLY A 322 60.11 -45.75 25.84
N ASP A 323 59.16 -46.16 26.67
CA ASP A 323 57.74 -46.19 26.34
C ASP A 323 57.04 -44.99 26.96
N THR A 324 56.19 -44.34 26.17
CA THR A 324 55.27 -43.29 26.63
C THR A 324 53.83 -43.75 26.41
N GLU A 325 52.87 -43.07 27.04
CA GLU A 325 51.44 -43.35 26.84
C GLU A 325 50.98 -43.21 25.37
N TYR A 326 51.75 -42.47 24.55
CA TYR A 326 51.48 -42.24 23.13
C TYR A 326 52.40 -43.05 22.19
N GLY A 327 53.10 -44.08 22.69
CA GLY A 327 53.94 -44.97 21.88
C GLY A 327 55.41 -45.01 22.30
N CYS A 328 56.18 -45.74 21.50
CA CYS A 328 57.57 -46.11 21.78
C CYS A 328 58.54 -45.10 21.17
N VAL A 329 59.56 -44.66 21.91
CA VAL A 329 60.62 -43.77 21.37
C VAL A 329 61.91 -44.56 21.17
N TYR A 330 62.49 -44.44 19.99
CA TYR A 330 63.73 -45.08 19.57
C TYR A 330 64.80 -44.02 19.27
N LYS A 331 66.04 -44.31 19.62
CA LYS A 331 67.21 -43.53 19.21
C LYS A 331 67.67 -44.07 17.87
N GLY A 332 67.68 -43.22 16.84
CA GLY A 332 68.20 -43.56 15.53
C GLY A 332 69.27 -42.56 15.08
N ILE A 333 69.97 -42.92 14.01
CA ILE A 333 70.89 -42.00 13.33
C ILE A 333 70.41 -41.85 11.88
N ILE A 334 70.10 -40.62 11.50
CA ILE A 334 69.71 -40.26 10.12
C ILE A 334 70.71 -39.21 9.64
N HIS A 335 71.39 -39.48 8.51
CA HIS A 335 72.44 -38.61 7.94
C HIS A 335 73.43 -38.10 9.02
N ASP A 336 74.03 -39.04 9.76
CA ASP A 336 75.00 -38.79 10.85
C ASP A 336 74.50 -37.94 12.03
N THR A 337 73.20 -37.65 12.07
CA THR A 337 72.56 -36.92 13.18
C THR A 337 71.80 -37.90 14.05
N THR A 338 72.07 -37.85 15.36
CA THR A 338 71.30 -38.63 16.34
C THR A 338 69.91 -38.00 16.51
N VAL A 339 68.87 -38.79 16.25
CA VAL A 339 67.47 -38.37 16.32
C VAL A 339 66.68 -39.28 17.26
N ALA A 340 65.63 -38.72 17.87
CA ALA A 340 64.62 -39.50 18.56
C ALA A 340 63.44 -39.74 17.60
N ILE A 341 63.15 -41.00 17.30
CA ILE A 341 62.08 -41.42 16.39
C ILE A 341 60.97 -42.03 17.25
N LYS A 342 59.81 -41.39 17.28
CA LYS A 342 58.65 -41.86 18.04
C LYS A 342 57.72 -42.66 17.13
N LEU A 343 57.52 -43.93 17.47
CA LEU A 343 56.53 -44.80 16.84
C LEU A 343 55.23 -44.73 17.65
N SER A 344 54.21 -44.07 17.08
CA SER A 344 52.91 -43.93 17.73
C SER A 344 52.16 -45.26 17.77
N ARG A 345 51.51 -45.57 18.90
CA ARG A 345 50.51 -46.64 18.96
C ARG A 345 49.20 -46.05 18.45
N SER A 346 48.90 -46.26 17.18
CA SER A 346 47.65 -45.81 16.58
C SER A 346 46.49 -46.66 17.11
N ASP A 347 45.84 -46.20 18.18
CA ASP A 347 44.50 -46.68 18.56
C ASP A 347 43.61 -45.60 19.22
N THR A 348 43.93 -44.32 19.05
CA THR A 348 43.02 -43.24 19.47
C THR A 348 42.96 -42.11 18.44
N LEU A 349 41.89 -42.17 17.62
CA LEU A 349 41.13 -41.07 17.04
C LEU A 349 41.88 -39.77 16.75
N PHE A 350 42.33 -39.64 15.50
CA PHE A 350 42.18 -38.51 14.57
C PHE A 350 43.35 -38.56 13.60
N GLN A 351 43.08 -39.05 12.40
CA GLN A 351 43.50 -38.50 11.11
C GLN A 351 43.64 -39.61 10.08
N GLN A 352 42.78 -39.49 9.09
CA GLN A 352 43.02 -39.93 7.73
C GLN A 352 44.23 -39.15 7.21
N GLU A 353 45.43 -39.59 7.54
CA GLU A 353 46.68 -39.12 6.94
C GLU A 353 47.67 -40.28 6.94
N VAL A 354 48.34 -40.42 5.80
CA VAL A 354 49.44 -41.35 5.53
C VAL A 354 50.38 -41.38 6.73
N ALA A 355 50.95 -42.55 7.07
CA ALA A 355 51.85 -42.71 8.20
C ALA A 355 53.06 -41.78 8.12
N TYR A 356 52.94 -40.56 8.64
CA TYR A 356 54.00 -39.57 8.74
C TYR A 356 54.61 -39.64 10.15
N ALA A 357 55.89 -40.00 10.22
CA ALA A 357 56.66 -39.82 11.44
C ALA A 357 57.06 -38.34 11.54
N CYS A 358 56.38 -37.56 12.39
CA CYS A 358 56.82 -36.21 12.71
C CYS A 358 58.16 -36.25 13.47
N ILE A 359 59.23 -35.78 12.85
CA ILE A 359 60.51 -35.55 13.53
C ILE A 359 60.59 -34.06 13.87
N ASN A 360 60.33 -33.72 15.15
CA ASN A 360 60.70 -32.42 15.68
C ASN A 360 62.21 -32.42 15.94
N VAL A 361 62.99 -31.81 15.05
CA VAL A 361 64.40 -31.54 15.29
C VAL A 361 64.50 -30.24 16.09
N SER A 362 64.63 -30.34 17.41
CA SER A 362 65.09 -29.22 18.22
C SER A 362 66.60 -29.12 18.06
N LEU A 363 67.07 -28.17 17.25
CA LEU A 363 68.48 -27.78 17.21
C LEU A 363 68.80 -27.06 18.53
N SER A 364 69.70 -27.62 19.33
CA SER A 364 70.33 -26.94 20.47
C SER A 364 71.56 -26.15 20.02
#